data_AF-A0A973TLN1-F1
#
_entry.id   AF-A0A973TLN1-F1
#
_cell.length_a   1.000
_cell.length_b   1.000
_cell.length_c   1.000
_cell.angle_alpha   90.00
_cell.angle_beta   90.00
_cell.angle_gamma   90.00
#
_symmetry.space_group_name_H-M   'P 1'
#
loop_
_entity.id
_entity.type
_entity.pdbx_description
1 polymer ?
#
loop_
_entity_poly.entity_id
_entity_poly.type
_entity_poly.pdbx_seq_one_letter_code
_entity_poly.pdbx_strand_id
1 'polypeptide(L)' 'MSHALPTTAVVLVNLGTPDAPTPGAVRRYLSQFLMDPRVVQIPRRMWWPLLHFVILP' A
#
# COMPACT_ATOMS: atom_id res chain seq x y z
N MET A 1 -11.30 26.01 35.38
CA MET A 1 -11.12 26.31 33.95
C MET A 1 -11.32 25.02 33.18
N SER A 2 -12.49 24.85 32.56
CA SER A 2 -12.83 23.65 31.78
C SER A 2 -12.13 23.74 30.42
N HIS A 3 -11.19 22.85 30.12
CA HIS A 3 -10.63 22.73 28.76
C HIS A 3 -11.61 21.95 27.89
N ALA A 4 -12.21 22.60 26.90
CA ALA A 4 -13.01 21.91 25.89
C ALA A 4 -12.09 20.98 25.09
N LEU A 5 -12.49 19.72 24.92
CA LEU A 5 -11.72 18.78 24.09
C LEU A 5 -11.84 19.22 22.62
N PRO A 6 -10.74 19.15 21.84
CA PRO A 6 -10.79 19.50 20.42
C PRO A 6 -11.80 18.59 19.69
N THR A 7 -12.75 19.20 18.97
CA THR A 7 -13.84 18.53 18.23
C THR A 7 -13.48 18.12 16.81
N THR A 8 -12.32 18.54 16.32
CA THR A 8 -11.85 18.26 14.94
C THR A 8 -10.61 17.38 14.98
N ALA A 9 -10.65 16.26 14.25
CA ALA A 9 -9.51 15.39 14.03
C ALA A 9 -8.96 15.57 12.61
N VAL A 10 -7.64 15.60 12.48
CA VAL A 10 -6.93 15.61 11.19
C VAL A 10 -6.25 14.27 11.03
N VAL A 11 -6.50 13.59 9.91
CA VAL A 11 -5.85 12.32 9.58
C VAL A 11 -4.82 12.58 8.49
N LEU A 12 -3.54 12.52 8.86
CA LEU A 12 -2.45 12.53 7.89
C LEU A 12 -2.33 11.13 7.27
N VAL A 13 -2.51 11.04 5.96
CA VAL A 13 -2.40 9.78 5.22
C VAL A 13 -1.24 9.83 4.24
N ASN A 14 -0.54 8.71 4.13
CA ASN A 14 0.45 8.41 3.12
C ASN A 14 0.30 6.92 2.76
N LEU A 15 0.85 6.49 1.62
CA LEU A 15 0.94 5.08 1.24
C LEU A 15 1.78 4.26 2.24
N GLY A 16 2.72 4.90 2.92
CA GLY A 16 3.74 4.25 3.72
C GLY A 16 4.95 3.82 2.88
N THR A 17 5.84 3.05 3.49
CA THR A 17 7.07 2.54 2.89
C THR A 17 7.36 1.14 3.42
N PRO A 18 8.18 0.32 2.74
CA PRO A 18 8.65 -0.93 3.31
C PRO A 18 9.35 -0.74 4.66
N ASP A 19 9.18 -1.68 5.58
CA ASP A 19 9.79 -1.62 6.93
C ASP A 19 11.33 -1.71 6.92
N ALA A 20 11.89 -2.24 5.83
CA ALA A 20 13.33 -2.35 5.62
C ALA A 20 13.67 -2.31 4.13
N PRO A 21 14.89 -1.88 3.75
CA PRO A 21 15.36 -1.91 2.37
C PRO A 21 15.85 -3.31 1.96
N THR A 22 15.11 -4.36 2.34
CA THR A 22 15.43 -5.75 2.00
C THR A 22 14.47 -6.27 0.93
N PRO A 23 14.88 -7.22 0.07
CA PRO A 23 14.02 -7.74 -0.99
C PRO A 23 12.68 -8.27 -0.47
N GLY A 24 12.67 -8.96 0.67
CA GLY A 24 11.44 -9.50 1.27
C GLY A 24 10.46 -8.42 1.73
N ALA A 25 10.96 -7.36 2.38
CA ALA A 25 10.11 -6.25 2.84
C ALA A 25 9.55 -5.45 1.66
N VAL A 26 10.38 -5.18 0.64
CA VAL A 26 9.96 -4.50 -0.60
C VAL A 26 8.92 -5.34 -1.35
N ARG A 27 9.15 -6.65 -1.49
CA ARG A 27 8.20 -7.56 -2.15
C ARG A 27 6.84 -7.56 -1.44
N ARG A 28 6.83 -7.61 -0.11
CA ARG A 28 5.59 -7.52 0.68
C ARG A 28 4.84 -6.22 0.42
N TYR A 29 5.52 -5.08 0.56
CA TYR A 29 4.93 -3.75 0.31
C TYR A 29 4.36 -3.64 -1.11
N LEU A 30 5.16 -3.99 -2.13
CA LEU A 30 4.74 -3.91 -3.53
C LEU A 30 3.58 -4.86 -3.84
N SER A 31 3.55 -6.05 -3.24
CA SER A 31 2.41 -6.98 -3.41
C SER A 31 1.09 -6.40 -2.93
N GLN A 32 1.11 -5.63 -1.84
CA GLN A 32 -0.08 -4.98 -1.28
C GLN A 32 -0.48 -3.77 -2.13
N PHE A 33 0.48 -2.92 -2.47
CA PHE A 33 0.23 -1.70 -3.25
C PHE A 33 -0.23 -2.00 -4.68
N LEU A 34 0.44 -2.92 -5.38
CA LEU A 34 0.16 -3.22 -6.78
C LEU A 34 -1.03 -4.16 -7.00
N MET A 35 -1.53 -4.84 -5.96
CA MET A 35 -2.79 -5.60 -6.06
C MET A 35 -4.04 -4.71 -5.97
N ASP A 36 -3.91 -3.43 -5.61
CA ASP A 36 -5.04 -2.51 -5.53
C ASP A 36 -5.54 -2.16 -6.96
N PRO A 37 -6.82 -2.45 -7.30
CA PRO A 37 -7.41 -2.09 -8.59
C PRO A 37 -7.46 -0.58 -8.86
N ARG A 38 -7.28 0.26 -7.83
CA ARG A 38 -7.16 1.72 -7.96
C ARG A 38 -5.78 2.15 -8.46
N VAL A 39 -4.75 1.33 -8.23
CA VAL A 39 -3.38 1.56 -8.71
C VAL A 39 -3.19 0.93 -10.10
N VAL A 40 -3.76 -0.26 -10.32
CA VAL A 40 -3.63 -0.98 -11.60
C VAL A 40 -5.00 -1.41 -12.13
N GLN A 41 -5.35 -0.91 -13.32
CA GLN A 41 -6.67 -1.13 -13.94
C GLN A 41 -6.74 -2.35 -14.88
N ILE A 42 -5.71 -3.21 -14.88
CA ILE A 42 -5.66 -4.42 -15.68
C ILE A 42 -6.56 -5.51 -15.06
N PRO A 43 -7.33 -6.30 -15.86
CA PRO A 43 -8.14 -7.39 -15.32
C PRO A 43 -7.33 -8.34 -14.43
N ARG A 44 -7.85 -8.62 -13.24
CA ARG A 44 -7.15 -9.36 -12.17
C ARG A 44 -6.56 -10.70 -12.60
N ARG A 45 -7.21 -11.40 -13.54
CA ARG A 45 -6.73 -12.70 -14.06
C ARG A 45 -5.42 -12.56 -14.87
N MET A 46 -5.25 -11.45 -15.57
CA MET A 46 -4.04 -11.16 -16.34
C MET A 46 -2.98 -10.47 -15.47
N TRP A 47 -3.42 -9.62 -14.55
CA TRP A 47 -2.50 -8.90 -13.67
C TRP A 47 -1.82 -9.80 -12.63
N TRP A 48 -2.55 -10.73 -12.03
CA TRP A 48 -2.01 -11.60 -10.98
C TRP A 48 -0.74 -12.38 -11.40
N PRO A 49 -0.70 -13.08 -12.56
CA PRO A 49 0.53 -13.77 -12.98
C PRO A 49 1.65 -12.78 -13.33
N LEU A 50 1.34 -11.65 -13.96
CA LEU A 50 2.35 -10.63 -14.27
C LEU A 50 2.99 -10.08 -12.98
N LEU A 51 2.18 -9.83 -11.94
CA LEU A 51 2.67 -9.35 -10.66
C LEU A 51 3.59 -10.40 -10.01
N HIS A 52 3.18 -11.66 -9.90
CA HIS A 52 3.89 -12.65 -9.08
C HIS A 52 5.04 -13.37 -9.79
N PHE A 53 5.09 -13.36 -11.13
CA PHE A 53 6.12 -14.05 -11.89
C PHE A 53 7.10 -13.13 -12.64
N VAL A 54 6.79 -11.83 -12.77
CA VAL A 54 7.64 -10.87 -13.47
C VAL A 54 8.02 -9.68 -12.60
N ILE A 55 7.06 -9.07 -11.90
CA ILE A 55 7.28 -7.84 -11.13
C ILE A 55 7.80 -8.12 -9.71
N LEU A 56 7.29 -9.18 -9.07
CA LEU A 56 7.69 -9.62 -7.73
C LEU A 56 8.49 -10.93 -7.82
N PRO A 57 9.74 -10.89 -8.31
CA PRO A 57 10.58 -12.08 -8.43
C PRO A 57 10.80 -12.79 -7.08
#